data_AF-A0AAE1QN67-F1
#
_entry.id   AF-A0AAE1QN67-F1
#
_cell.length_a   1.000
_cell.length_b   1.000
_cell.length_c   1.000
_cell.angle_alpha   90.00
_cell.angle_beta   90.00
_cell.angle_gamma   90.00
#
_symmetry.space_group_name_H-M   'P 1'
#
loop_
_entity.id
_entity.type
_entity.pdbx_description
1 polymer ?
#
loop_
_entity_poly.entity_id
_entity_poly.type
_entity_poly.pdbx_seq_one_letter_code
_entity_poly.pdbx_strand_id
1 'polypeptide(L)'
;MTGQVINSVNIRFINLQRHGQLCDVNAIHPGATKRIKTLKGNAFSIKASQLFNALPRWLRDCNGQSLDSFKLKLNKFLGTLPDEPKLPQYHLRASSNSIVDQLAQRRADGIF
;
A
#
# COMPACT_ATOMS: atom_id res chain seq x y z
N MET A 1 -16.63 24.82 9.86
CA MET A 1 -15.88 24.08 8.82
C MET A 1 -14.48 23.82 9.35
N THR A 2 -14.21 22.64 9.89
CA THR A 2 -12.86 22.30 10.39
C THR A 2 -11.98 21.89 9.21
N GLY A 3 -10.98 22.72 8.90
CA GLY A 3 -9.99 22.45 7.87
C GLY A 3 -9.16 21.24 8.27
N GLN A 4 -9.47 20.08 7.72
CA GLN A 4 -8.68 18.87 7.91
C GLN A 4 -7.36 19.07 7.16
N VAL A 5 -6.25 19.20 7.90
CA VAL A 5 -4.91 19.30 7.32
C VAL A 5 -4.61 18.01 6.56
N ILE A 6 -4.22 18.14 5.29
CA ILE A 6 -4.12 17.02 4.33
C ILE A 6 -3.01 16.01 4.69
N ASN A 7 -2.18 16.31 5.70
CA ASN A 7 -1.05 15.47 6.14
C ASN A 7 -1.09 15.07 7.63
N SER A 8 -2.23 15.14 8.31
CA SER A 8 -2.35 14.53 9.64
C SER A 8 -2.29 13.00 9.53
N VAL A 9 -1.37 12.36 10.25
CA VAL A 9 -1.10 10.91 10.21
C VAL A 9 -2.18 10.11 10.96
N ASN A 10 -3.46 10.34 10.64
CA ASN A 10 -4.60 9.61 11.23
C ASN A 10 -4.75 8.23 10.55
N ILE A 11 -3.67 7.46 10.54
CA ILE A 11 -3.65 6.06 10.11
C ILE A 11 -4.17 5.23 11.28
N ARG A 12 -5.22 4.43 11.04
CA ARG A 12 -5.81 3.55 12.04
C ARG A 12 -5.67 2.11 11.59
N PHE A 13 -5.43 1.21 12.53
CA PHE A 13 -5.36 -0.21 12.28
C PHE A 13 -6.66 -0.88 12.71
N ILE A 14 -7.17 -1.77 11.87
CA ILE A 14 -8.32 -2.63 12.12
C ILE A 14 -7.88 -4.08 12.01
N ASN A 15 -8.46 -4.97 12.83
CA ASN A 15 -8.21 -6.40 12.73
C ASN A 15 -9.45 -7.11 12.21
N LEU A 16 -9.33 -7.78 11.07
CA LEU A 16 -10.40 -8.57 10.48
C LEU A 16 -10.05 -10.06 10.56
N GLN A 17 -10.97 -10.89 11.04
CA GLN A 17 -10.73 -12.32 11.28
C GLN A 17 -10.13 -13.07 10.06
N ARG A 18 -10.62 -12.78 8.85
CA ARG A 18 -10.12 -13.40 7.60
C ARG A 18 -8.83 -12.78 7.07
N HIS A 19 -8.64 -11.48 7.24
CA HIS A 19 -7.56 -10.73 6.57
C HIS A 19 -6.38 -10.37 7.48
N GLY A 20 -6.52 -10.54 8.80
CA GLY A 20 -5.57 -10.06 9.80
C GLY A 20 -5.64 -8.55 9.98
N GLN A 21 -4.51 -7.95 10.33
CA GLN A 21 -4.36 -6.52 10.59
C GLN A 21 -4.27 -5.70 9.31
N LEU A 22 -5.18 -4.75 9.12
CA LEU A 22 -5.20 -3.83 8.00
C LEU A 22 -5.17 -2.38 8.50
N CYS A 23 -4.74 -1.46 7.64
CA CYS A 23 -4.95 -0.04 7.80
C CYS A 23 -6.34 0.33 7.27
N ASP A 24 -7.07 1.16 8.00
CA ASP A 24 -8.26 1.82 7.49
C ASP A 24 -7.86 2.83 6.40
N VAL A 25 -8.41 2.65 5.20
CA VAL A 25 -8.22 3.56 4.08
C VAL A 25 -9.42 4.50 4.07
N ASN A 26 -9.26 5.69 4.64
CA ASN A 26 -10.31 6.70 4.66
C ASN A 26 -10.86 6.92 3.23
N ALA A 27 -12.09 6.49 2.98
CA ALA A 27 -12.69 6.59 1.66
C ALA A 27 -12.80 8.07 1.25
N ILE A 28 -12.37 8.37 0.02
CA ILE A 28 -12.56 9.70 -0.54
C ILE A 28 -14.04 9.82 -0.90
N HIS A 29 -14.70 10.88 -0.43
CA HIS A 29 -16.11 11.13 -0.72
C HIS A 29 -16.39 11.08 -2.24
N PRO A 30 -17.35 10.28 -2.73
CA PRO A 30 -17.60 10.10 -4.16
C PRO A 30 -17.94 11.40 -4.89
N GLY A 31 -18.65 12.33 -4.23
CA GLY A 31 -19.01 13.64 -4.77
C GLY A 31 -17.88 14.69 -4.70
N ALA A 32 -16.69 14.35 -4.21
CA ALA A 32 -15.57 15.29 -4.19
C ALA A 32 -15.10 15.66 -5.61
N THR A 33 -14.62 16.89 -5.78
CA THR A 33 -14.07 17.34 -7.06
C THR A 33 -12.84 16.52 -7.46
N LYS A 34 -12.55 16.43 -8.77
CA LYS A 34 -11.37 15.72 -9.30
C LYS A 34 -10.08 16.15 -8.59
N ARG A 35 -9.89 17.46 -8.38
CA ARG A 35 -8.74 18.02 -7.67
C ARG A 35 -8.62 17.50 -6.24
N ILE A 36 -9.72 17.46 -5.48
CA ILE A 36 -9.73 16.94 -4.11
C ILE A 36 -9.45 15.44 -4.10
N LYS A 37 -10.01 14.68 -5.05
CA LYS A 37 -9.73 13.25 -5.20
C LYS A 37 -8.24 13.00 -5.46
N THR A 38 -7.63 13.77 -6.36
CA THR A 38 -6.18 13.70 -6.62
C THR A 38 -5.36 14.05 -5.38
N LEU A 39 -5.67 15.16 -4.72
CA LEU A 39 -4.95 15.59 -3.51
C LEU A 39 -5.05 14.56 -2.38
N LYS A 40 -6.25 14.07 -2.08
CA LYS A 40 -6.44 13.03 -1.05
C LYS A 40 -5.83 11.70 -1.45
N GLY A 41 -5.98 11.29 -2.72
CA GLY A 41 -5.40 10.05 -3.23
C GLY A 41 -3.87 10.03 -3.16
N ASN A 42 -3.24 11.20 -3.27
CA ASN A 42 -1.79 11.37 -3.12
C ASN A 42 -1.35 11.71 -1.69
N ALA A 43 -2.28 11.85 -0.74
CA ALA A 43 -1.94 12.09 0.65
C ALA A 43 -1.23 10.87 1.25
N PHE A 44 -0.24 11.13 2.10
CA PHE A 44 0.58 10.07 2.71
C PHE A 44 -0.27 9.03 3.45
N SER A 45 -1.29 9.47 4.21
CA SER A 45 -2.16 8.55 4.95
C SER A 45 -2.90 7.55 4.06
N ILE A 46 -3.30 7.95 2.85
CA ILE A 46 -3.95 7.05 1.89
C ILE A 46 -2.92 6.11 1.26
N LYS A 47 -1.82 6.65 0.75
CA LYS A 47 -0.77 5.86 0.09
C LYS A 47 -0.12 4.85 1.04
N ALA A 48 0.18 5.25 2.27
CA ALA A 48 0.76 4.38 3.29
C ALA A 48 -0.21 3.26 3.70
N SER A 49 -1.50 3.57 3.92
CA SER A 49 -2.51 2.54 4.22
C SER A 49 -2.68 1.54 3.07
N GLN A 50 -2.74 2.02 1.82
CA GLN A 50 -2.81 1.15 0.65
C GLN A 50 -1.56 0.26 0.52
N LEU A 51 -0.38 0.82 0.72
CA LEU A 51 0.88 0.09 0.67
C LEU A 51 0.94 -1.00 1.75
N PHE A 52 0.61 -0.65 3.00
CA PHE A 52 0.59 -1.61 4.09
C PHE A 52 -0.38 -2.75 3.79
N ASN A 53 -1.62 -2.44 3.37
CA ASN A 53 -2.64 -3.43 3.05
C ASN A 53 -2.29 -4.33 1.87
N ALA A 54 -1.46 -3.86 0.94
CA ALA A 54 -0.99 -4.68 -0.17
C ALA A 54 -0.04 -5.80 0.29
N LEU A 55 0.64 -5.63 1.44
CA LEU A 55 1.58 -6.62 1.96
C LEU A 55 0.90 -7.94 2.37
N PRO A 56 1.60 -9.07 2.28
CA PRO A 56 1.12 -10.36 2.78
C PRO A 56 0.75 -10.30 4.27
N ARG A 57 -0.22 -11.11 4.66
CA ARG A 57 -0.71 -11.17 6.06
C ARG A 57 0.41 -11.44 7.07
N TRP A 58 1.34 -12.35 6.75
CA TRP A 58 2.45 -12.70 7.63
C TRP A 58 3.47 -11.55 7.84
N LEU A 59 3.46 -10.52 6.99
CA LEU A 59 4.21 -9.26 7.19
C LEU A 59 3.41 -8.21 7.96
N ARG A 60 2.07 -8.22 7.83
CA ARG A 60 1.20 -7.25 8.51
C ARG A 60 0.97 -7.63 9.97
N ASP A 61 0.79 -8.92 10.24
CA ASP A 61 0.50 -9.47 11.57
C ASP A 61 1.79 -9.64 12.40
N CYS A 62 2.55 -8.55 12.55
CA CYS A 62 3.83 -8.52 13.27
C CYS A 62 3.73 -8.02 14.72
N ASN A 63 2.53 -8.03 15.32
CA ASN A 63 2.35 -7.59 16.71
C ASN A 63 3.26 -8.38 17.66
N GLY A 64 3.99 -7.65 18.51
CA GLY A 64 4.96 -8.23 19.45
C GLY A 64 6.33 -8.58 18.85
N GLN A 65 6.57 -8.32 17.56
CA GLN A 65 7.91 -8.47 16.95
C GLN A 65 8.70 -7.18 17.03
N SER A 66 10.02 -7.29 17.12
CA SER A 66 10.90 -6.13 17.03
C SER A 66 10.84 -5.50 15.64
N LEU A 67 11.07 -4.19 15.59
CA LEU A 67 11.15 -3.44 14.34
C LEU A 67 12.18 -4.04 13.37
N ASP A 68 13.31 -4.53 13.89
CA ASP A 68 14.36 -5.14 13.07
C ASP A 68 13.93 -6.47 12.47
N SER A 69 13.17 -7.27 13.22
CA SER A 69 12.57 -8.51 12.69
C SER A 69 11.60 -8.21 11.55
N PHE A 70 10.78 -7.17 11.71
CA PHE A 70 9.89 -6.70 10.66
C PHE A 70 10.67 -6.23 9.42
N LYS A 71 11.69 -5.39 9.59
CA LYS A 71 12.55 -4.90 8.50
C LYS A 71 13.21 -6.05 7.75
N LEU A 72 13.73 -7.06 8.45
CA LEU A 72 14.38 -8.22 7.84
C LEU A 72 13.40 -9.01 6.97
N LYS A 73 12.19 -9.27 7.49
CA LYS A 73 11.13 -9.96 6.75
C LYS A 73 10.66 -9.16 5.54
N LEU A 74 10.48 -7.85 5.72
CA LEU A 74 10.13 -6.93 4.64
C LEU A 74 11.22 -6.97 3.55
N ASN A 75 12.49 -6.89 3.92
CA ASN A 75 13.59 -6.93 2.97
C ASN A 75 13.61 -8.23 2.14
N LYS A 76 13.40 -9.38 2.80
CA LYS A 76 13.25 -10.68 2.12
C LYS A 76 12.09 -10.68 1.14
N PHE A 77 10.93 -10.13 1.53
CA PHE A 77 9.77 -10.02 0.65
C PHE A 77 10.03 -9.11 -0.54
N LEU A 78 10.63 -7.93 -0.31
CA LEU A 78 10.95 -6.98 -1.38
C LEU A 78 11.91 -7.60 -2.41
N GLY A 79 12.87 -8.42 -1.97
CA GLY A 79 13.73 -9.19 -2.87
C GLY A 79 13.00 -10.19 -3.76
N THR A 80 11.73 -10.51 -3.50
CA THR A 80 10.90 -11.34 -4.39
C THR A 80 10.19 -10.54 -5.46
N LEU A 81 10.09 -9.22 -5.32
CA LEU A 81 9.42 -8.35 -6.28
C LEU A 81 10.41 -7.94 -7.38
N PRO A 82 10.01 -8.02 -8.66
CA PRO A 82 10.87 -7.59 -9.74
C PRO A 82 11.00 -6.06 -9.73
N ASP A 83 12.23 -5.58 -9.92
CA ASP A 83 12.53 -4.16 -10.12
C ASP A 83 12.55 -3.88 -11.63
N GLU A 84 11.40 -3.45 -12.18
CA GLU A 84 11.22 -3.18 -13.61
C GLU A 84 10.99 -1.67 -13.81
N PRO A 85 12.05 -0.84 -13.81
CA PRO A 85 11.91 0.57 -14.12
C PRO A 85 11.49 0.77 -15.57
N LYS A 86 10.70 1.82 -15.83
CA LYS A 86 10.25 2.17 -17.18
C LYS A 86 11.43 2.58 -18.05
N LEU A 87 11.84 1.71 -18.97
CA LEU A 87 12.83 2.02 -20.00
C LEU A 87 12.13 2.41 -21.31
N PRO A 88 12.62 3.44 -22.04
CA PRO A 88 12.15 3.68 -23.40
C PRO A 88 12.32 2.41 -24.23
N GLN A 89 11.27 2.00 -24.95
CA GLN A 89 11.21 0.81 -25.81
C GLN A 89 11.02 -0.55 -25.11
N TYR A 90 10.90 -0.59 -23.77
CA TYR A 90 10.58 -1.83 -23.06
C TYR A 90 9.14 -1.82 -22.54
N HIS A 91 8.46 -2.96 -22.67
CA HIS A 91 7.16 -3.18 -22.06
C HIS A 91 7.34 -3.54 -20.59
N LEU A 92 6.64 -2.83 -19.71
CA LEU A 92 6.52 -3.20 -18.30
C LEU A 92 5.45 -4.27 -18.14
N ARG A 93 5.66 -5.21 -17.21
CA ARG A 93 4.61 -6.16 -16.83
C ARG A 93 3.56 -5.50 -15.95
N ALA A 94 3.99 -4.74 -14.95
CA ALA A 94 3.11 -3.95 -14.10
C ALA A 94 2.92 -2.52 -14.65
N SER A 95 1.86 -1.83 -14.21
CA SER A 95 1.57 -0.44 -14.61
C SER A 95 2.64 0.55 -14.14
N SER A 96 3.33 0.25 -13.04
CA SER A 96 4.46 1.01 -12.52
C SER A 96 5.34 0.12 -11.62
N ASN A 97 6.49 0.66 -11.20
CA ASN A 97 7.38 -0.02 -10.26
C ASN A 97 6.94 0.08 -8.79
N SER A 98 5.70 0.54 -8.53
CA SER A 98 5.16 0.58 -7.18
C SER A 98 4.85 -0.85 -6.68
N ILE A 99 5.08 -1.10 -5.39
CA ILE A 99 4.77 -2.40 -4.76
C ILE A 99 3.30 -2.80 -4.97
N VAL A 100 2.39 -1.82 -4.93
CA VAL A 100 0.95 -2.05 -5.12
C VAL A 100 0.66 -2.57 -6.52
N ASP A 101 1.27 -1.97 -7.55
CA ASP A 101 1.08 -2.36 -8.94
C ASP A 101 1.77 -3.69 -9.25
N GLN A 102 3.01 -3.88 -8.78
CA GLN A 102 3.76 -5.13 -8.92
C GLN A 102 3.00 -6.32 -8.29
N LEU A 103 2.41 -6.11 -7.11
CA LEU A 103 1.61 -7.15 -6.45
C LEU A 103 0.26 -7.39 -7.12
N ALA A 104 -0.39 -6.35 -7.64
CA ALA A 104 -1.62 -6.53 -8.41
C ALA A 104 -1.36 -7.38 -9.65
N GLN A 105 -0.27 -7.11 -10.39
CA GLN A 105 0.11 -7.90 -11.55
C GLN A 105 0.43 -9.34 -11.17
N ARG A 106 1.25 -9.57 -10.14
CA ARG A 106 1.63 -10.93 -9.73
C ARG A 106 0.47 -11.76 -9.20
N ARG A 107 -0.54 -11.13 -8.60
CA ARG A 107 -1.81 -11.81 -8.24
C ARG A 107 -2.59 -12.20 -9.49
N ALA A 108 -2.64 -11.32 -10.50
CA ALA A 108 -3.24 -11.65 -11.80
C ALA A 108 -2.51 -12.81 -12.49
N ASP A 109 -1.19 -12.90 -12.32
CA ASP A 109 -0.34 -13.99 -12.82
C ASP A 109 -0.44 -15.28 -11.97
N GLY A 110 -1.15 -15.27 -10.84
CA GLY A 110 -1.33 -16.44 -9.96
C GLY A 110 -0.13 -16.79 -9.06
N ILE A 111 0.80 -15.86 -8.85
CA ILE A 111 2.01 -16.07 -8.03
C ILE A 111 1.74 -15.84 -6.53
N PHE A 112 0.67 -15.10 -6.18
CA PHE A 112 0.29 -14.71 -4.81
C PHE A 112 -1.22 -14.78 -4.55
#